data_AF-A0A7Y5W9F3-F1
#
_entry.id   AF-A0A7Y5W9F3-F1
#
_cell.length_a   1.000
_cell.length_b   1.000
_cell.length_c   1.000
_cell.angle_alpha   90.00
_cell.angle_beta   90.00
_cell.angle_gamma   90.00
#
_symmetry.space_group_name_H-M   'P 1'
#
loop_
_entity.id
_entity.type
_entity.pdbx_description
1 polymer ?
#
loop_
_entity_poly.entity_id
_entity_poly.type
_entity_poly.pdbx_seq_one_letter_code
_entity_poly.pdbx_strand_id
1 'polypeptide(L)'
;MIASTRRLHVFSEASPSEQRLIELMTRVGFGRIECRVRCGEPVFDPTPLVVREVKLGGERLIGSGCRQPDYALKDAVLELLAELKACPDNADVTIEVRHGLPHRLLVQEVLRG
;
A
#
# COMPACT_ATOMS: atom_id res chain seq x y z
N MET A 1 -23.24 9.27 -25.09
CA MET A 1 -21.90 8.95 -24.55
C MET A 1 -21.63 9.89 -23.39
N ILE A 2 -21.93 9.47 -22.16
CA ILE A 2 -21.59 10.25 -20.97
C ILE A 2 -20.12 9.97 -20.66
N ALA A 3 -19.29 11.00 -20.76
CA ALA A 3 -17.91 10.95 -20.28
C ALA A 3 -17.96 10.65 -18.79
N SER A 4 -17.56 9.44 -18.41
CA SER A 4 -17.37 9.07 -17.01
C SER A 4 -16.20 9.90 -16.49
N THR A 5 -16.48 11.01 -15.82
CA THR A 5 -15.47 11.81 -15.12
C THR A 5 -14.81 10.90 -14.09
N ARG A 6 -13.63 10.38 -14.41
CA ARG A 6 -12.81 9.58 -13.48
C ARG A 6 -12.43 10.52 -12.34
N ARG A 7 -13.10 10.39 -11.19
CA ARG A 7 -12.79 11.16 -9.99
C ARG A 7 -11.35 10.85 -9.61
N LEU A 8 -10.51 11.88 -9.54
CA LEU A 8 -9.16 11.74 -9.02
C LEU A 8 -9.26 11.55 -7.51
N HIS A 9 -8.75 10.43 -7.01
CA HIS A 9 -8.61 10.18 -5.59
C HIS A 9 -7.28 10.77 -5.13
N VAL A 10 -7.34 11.71 -4.20
CA VAL A 10 -6.16 12.40 -3.67
C VAL A 10 -5.75 11.82 -2.32
N PHE A 11 -4.48 11.98 -1.96
CA PHE A 11 -3.90 11.41 -0.75
C PHE A 11 -4.65 11.81 0.53
N SER A 12 -5.09 13.07 0.62
CA SER A 12 -5.82 13.59 1.80
C SER A 12 -7.20 12.95 2.00
N GLU A 13 -7.81 12.39 0.95
CA GLU A 13 -9.11 11.69 1.01
C GLU A 13 -8.98 10.23 1.50
N ALA A 14 -7.77 9.69 1.55
CA ALA A 14 -7.51 8.35 2.07
C ALA A 14 -7.63 8.34 3.61
N SER A 15 -8.05 7.22 4.19
CA SER A 15 -8.14 7.10 5.65
C SER A 15 -6.74 7.16 6.30
N PRO A 16 -6.62 7.47 7.62
CA PRO A 16 -5.31 7.57 8.27
C PRO A 16 -4.46 6.28 8.16
N SER A 17 -5.10 5.11 8.15
CA SER A 17 -4.42 3.82 7.98
C SER A 17 -3.93 3.62 6.54
N GLU A 18 -4.74 3.99 5.55
CA GLU A 18 -4.39 4.00 4.12
C GLU A 18 -3.22 4.96 3.84
N GLN A 19 -3.28 6.19 4.37
CA GLN A 19 -2.20 7.19 4.26
C GLN A 19 -0.89 6.64 4.81
N ARG A 20 -0.92 6.05 6.01
CA ARG A 20 0.24 5.44 6.65
C ARG A 20 0.83 4.30 5.81
N LEU A 21 -0.02 3.49 5.17
CA LEU A 21 0.44 2.42 4.27
C LEU A 21 1.14 3.00 3.03
N ILE A 22 0.58 4.04 2.42
CA ILE A 22 1.15 4.70 1.24
C ILE A 22 2.52 5.32 1.54
N GLU A 23 2.65 5.97 2.69
CA GLU A 23 3.93 6.48 3.18
C GLU A 23 4.94 5.36 3.44
N LEU A 24 4.48 4.26 4.05
CA LEU A 24 5.32 3.10 4.32
C LEU A 24 5.86 2.50 3.02
N MET A 25 5.03 2.32 2.00
CA MET A 25 5.47 1.86 0.68
C MET A 25 6.53 2.79 0.09
N THR A 26 6.29 4.10 0.11
CA THR A 26 7.26 5.11 -0.37
C THR A 26 8.60 4.98 0.35
N ARG A 27 8.59 4.77 1.67
CA ARG A 27 9.79 4.60 2.50
C ARG A 27 10.50 3.26 2.26
N VAL A 28 9.76 2.19 1.99
CA VAL A 28 10.33 0.87 1.66
C VAL A 28 11.07 0.96 0.33
N GLY A 29 10.48 1.59 -0.68
CA GLY A 29 11.05 1.69 -2.02
C GLY A 29 11.02 0.36 -2.77
N PHE A 30 11.77 -0.63 -2.27
CA PHE A 30 11.78 -2.01 -2.75
C PHE A 30 11.70 -3.00 -1.59
N GLY A 31 10.86 -4.02 -1.71
CA GLY A 31 10.74 -5.08 -0.72
C GLY A 31 9.29 -5.52 -0.51
N ARG A 32 8.93 -5.86 0.73
CA ARG A 32 7.56 -6.24 1.10
C ARG A 32 7.17 -5.75 2.49
N ILE A 33 5.86 -5.55 2.66
CA ILE A 33 5.22 -5.19 3.93
C ILE A 33 4.22 -6.31 4.25
N GLU A 34 4.26 -6.82 5.46
CA GLU A 34 3.33 -7.82 5.97
C GLU A 34 2.52 -7.21 7.11
N CYS A 35 1.20 -7.19 6.97
CA CYS A 35 0.28 -6.65 7.96
C CYS A 35 -1.05 -7.41 7.92
N ARG A 36 -1.96 -7.07 8.83
CA ARG A 36 -3.31 -7.61 8.85
C ARG A 36 -4.29 -6.59 8.31
N VAL A 37 -5.37 -7.07 7.70
CA VAL A 37 -6.53 -6.25 7.34
C VAL A 37 -7.62 -6.44 8.38
N ARG A 38 -8.23 -5.33 8.82
CA ARG A 38 -9.48 -5.36 9.58
C ARG A 38 -10.45 -4.33 9.04
N CYS A 39 -11.72 -4.71 8.88
CA CYS A 39 -12.75 -3.85 8.32
C CYS A 39 -12.34 -3.17 6.99
N GLY A 40 -11.58 -3.88 6.16
CA GLY A 40 -11.09 -3.35 4.88
C GLY A 40 -9.89 -2.40 4.97
N GLU A 41 -9.31 -2.20 6.15
CA GLU A 41 -8.18 -1.31 6.38
C GLU A 41 -6.92 -2.04 6.89
N PRO A 42 -5.72 -1.58 6.51
CA PRO A 42 -4.47 -2.13 7.04
C PRO A 42 -4.28 -1.75 8.52
N VAL A 43 -3.99 -2.74 9.35
CA VAL A 43 -3.73 -2.57 10.78
C VAL A 43 -2.23 -2.66 11.05
N PHE A 44 -1.78 -1.77 11.95
CA PHE A 44 -0.38 -1.60 12.32
C PHE A 44 -0.10 -1.91 13.80
N ASP A 45 -1.09 -2.48 14.48
CA ASP A 45 -0.96 -3.10 15.80
C ASP A 45 -1.53 -4.54 15.74
N PRO A 46 -0.67 -5.57 15.73
CA PRO A 46 0.77 -5.52 15.97
C PRO A 46 1.55 -4.79 14.86
N THR A 47 2.75 -4.31 15.20
CA THR A 47 3.65 -3.59 14.27
C THR A 47 3.87 -4.42 13.00
N PRO A 48 3.73 -3.84 11.78
CA PRO A 48 3.91 -4.60 10.55
C PRO A 48 5.35 -5.08 10.40
N LEU A 49 5.51 -6.26 9.81
CA LEU A 49 6.83 -6.73 9.40
C LEU A 49 7.19 -6.06 8.06
N VAL A 50 8.41 -5.52 7.98
CA VAL A 50 8.89 -4.82 6.79
C VAL A 50 10.24 -5.42 6.39
N VAL A 51 10.29 -5.96 5.18
CA VAL A 51 11.52 -6.49 4.58
C VAL A 51 11.89 -5.59 3.41
N ARG A 52 13.07 -4.96 3.46
CA ARG A 52 13.56 -4.10 2.38
C ARG A 52 14.57 -4.84 1.53
N GLU A 53 14.44 -4.71 0.22
CA GLU A 53 15.47 -5.13 -0.72
C GLU A 53 16.52 -4.02 -0.82
N VAL A 54 17.78 -4.36 -0.56
CA VAL A 54 18.90 -3.42 -0.65
C VAL A 54 19.83 -3.88 -1.75
N LYS A 55 19.91 -3.09 -2.82
CA LYS A 55 20.88 -3.33 -3.90
C LYS A 55 22.29 -3.06 -3.38
N LEU A 56 23.14 -4.07 -3.42
CA LEU A 56 24.57 -3.95 -3.11
C LEU A 56 25.33 -3.49 -4.36
N GLY A 57 26.27 -2.56 -4.19
CA GLY A 57 27.11 -2.05 -5.29
C GLY A 57 26.41 -1.13 -6.31
N GLY A 58 25.18 -0.68 -6.04
CA GLY A 58 24.47 0.32 -6.83
C GLY A 58 24.23 1.62 -6.05
N GLU A 59 23.92 2.72 -6.74
CA GLU A 59 23.51 3.96 -6.09
C GLU A 59 22.23 3.73 -5.27
N ARG A 60 22.28 4.15 -4.00
CA ARG A 60 21.11 4.15 -3.14
C ARG A 60 20.28 5.38 -3.49
N LEU A 61 19.13 5.17 -4.12
CA LEU A 61 18.14 6.24 -4.26
C LEU A 61 17.68 6.61 -2.85
N ILE A 62 18.22 7.71 -2.33
CA ILE A 62 17.67 8.40 -1.17
C ILE A 62 16.24 8.80 -1.54
N GLY A 63 15.25 8.19 -0.87
CA GLY A 63 13.85 8.49 -1.09
C GLY A 63 13.66 10.00 -0.99
N SER A 64 13.14 10.60 -2.06
CA SER A 64 12.89 12.03 -2.17
C SER A 64 11.89 12.45 -1.08
N GLY A 65 12.43 12.86 0.06
CA GLY A 65 11.70 13.39 1.20
C GLY A 65 11.20 14.79 0.89
N CYS A 66 10.15 14.87 0.11
CA CYS A 66 9.23 16.01 0.00
C CYS A 66 8.08 15.55 -0.89
N ARG A 67 7.10 14.84 -0.32
CA ARG A 67 5.80 14.70 -0.99
C ARG A 67 5.03 16.00 -0.77
N GLN A 68 4.46 16.54 -1.85
CA GLN A 68 3.46 17.61 -1.74
C GLN A 68 2.32 17.14 -0.82
N PRO A 69 1.69 18.06 -0.07
CA PRO A 69 0.71 17.71 0.96
C PRO A 69 -0.51 16.97 0.41
N ASP A 70 -0.85 17.17 -0.87
CA ASP A 70 -1.95 16.47 -1.50
C ASP A 70 -1.65 16.23 -2.98
N TYR A 71 -1.75 14.97 -3.41
CA TYR A 71 -1.41 14.56 -4.78
C TYR A 71 -2.36 13.43 -5.20
N ALA A 72 -2.59 13.31 -6.51
CA ALA A 72 -3.40 12.22 -7.07
C ALA A 72 -2.72 10.86 -6.87
N LEU A 73 -3.44 9.91 -6.30
CA LEU A 73 -2.96 8.55 -6.13
C LEU A 73 -2.84 7.86 -7.49
N LYS A 74 -1.80 7.03 -7.63
CA LYS A 74 -1.60 6.21 -8.84
C LYS A 74 -2.60 5.06 -8.85
N ASP A 75 -3.02 4.62 -10.03
CA ASP A 75 -3.99 3.53 -10.22
C ASP A 75 -3.65 2.28 -9.39
N ALA A 76 -2.38 1.85 -9.37
CA ALA A 76 -1.95 0.70 -8.56
C ALA A 76 -2.20 0.86 -7.04
N VAL A 77 -2.14 2.09 -6.52
CA VAL A 77 -2.49 2.37 -5.12
C VAL A 77 -4.00 2.24 -4.91
N LEU A 78 -4.80 2.76 -5.85
CA LEU A 78 -6.26 2.66 -5.76
C LEU A 78 -6.74 1.22 -5.87
N GLU A 79 -6.14 0.44 -6.77
CA GLU A 79 -6.39 -0.99 -6.91
C GLU A 79 -6.04 -1.73 -5.60
N LEU A 80 -4.88 -1.47 -5.01
CA LEU A 80 -4.52 -2.03 -3.70
C LEU A 80 -5.58 -1.72 -2.64
N LEU A 81 -5.98 -0.44 -2.49
CA LEU A 81 -6.96 -0.05 -1.47
C LEU A 81 -8.33 -0.70 -1.70
N ALA A 82 -8.73 -0.89 -2.96
CA ALA A 82 -9.96 -1.61 -3.30
C ALA A 82 -9.87 -3.10 -2.92
N GLU A 83 -8.75 -3.75 -3.20
CA GLU A 83 -8.51 -5.15 -2.82
C GLU A 83 -8.47 -5.33 -1.30
N LEU A 84 -7.86 -4.41 -0.54
CA LEU A 84 -7.88 -4.45 0.93
C LEU A 84 -9.32 -4.36 1.46
N LYS A 85 -10.18 -3.53 0.85
CA LYS A 85 -11.60 -3.42 1.23
C LYS A 85 -12.40 -4.68 0.94
N ALA A 86 -11.97 -5.48 -0.03
CA ALA A 86 -12.59 -6.75 -0.39
C ALA A 86 -12.04 -7.94 0.44
N CYS A 87 -10.89 -7.78 1.12
CA CYS A 87 -10.30 -8.84 1.92
C CYS A 87 -11.22 -9.24 3.10
N PRO A 88 -11.25 -10.53 3.48
CA PRO A 88 -11.90 -10.97 4.70
C PRO A 88 -11.33 -10.29 5.94
N ASP A 89 -12.16 -10.14 6.95
CA ASP A 89 -11.72 -9.58 8.22
C ASP A 89 -10.65 -10.48 8.87
N ASN A 90 -9.57 -9.85 9.35
CA ASN A 90 -8.38 -10.50 9.91
C ASN A 90 -7.50 -11.28 8.92
N ALA A 91 -7.65 -11.06 7.61
CA ALA A 91 -6.72 -11.60 6.62
C ALA A 91 -5.29 -11.05 6.85
N ASP A 92 -4.30 -11.94 6.84
CA ASP A 92 -2.90 -11.54 6.80
C ASP A 92 -2.52 -11.29 5.33
N VAL A 93 -1.94 -10.12 5.05
CA VAL A 93 -1.61 -9.70 3.69
C VAL A 93 -0.13 -9.38 3.55
N THR A 94 0.43 -9.73 2.40
CA THR A 94 1.78 -9.36 2.00
C THR A 94 1.72 -8.46 0.77
N ILE A 95 2.25 -7.25 0.89
CA ILE A 95 2.30 -6.27 -0.19
C ILE A 95 3.74 -6.19 -0.68
N GLU A 96 3.99 -6.63 -1.91
CA GLU A 96 5.26 -6.39 -2.59
C GLU A 96 5.31 -4.95 -3.09
N VAL A 97 6.41 -4.26 -2.81
CA VAL A 97 6.63 -2.85 -3.12
C VAL A 97 7.79 -2.71 -4.09
N ARG A 98 7.60 -1.92 -5.15
CA ARG A 98 8.64 -1.54 -6.11
C ARG A 98 8.54 -0.05 -6.43
N HIS A 99 9.68 0.64 -6.43
CA HIS A 99 9.74 2.10 -6.60
C HIS A 99 8.77 2.90 -5.71
N GLY A 100 8.49 2.39 -4.50
CA GLY A 100 7.57 3.02 -3.55
C GLY A 100 6.08 2.84 -3.85
N LEU A 101 5.73 1.94 -4.78
CA LEU A 101 4.37 1.63 -5.18
C LEU A 101 4.06 0.15 -4.96
N PRO A 102 2.80 -0.20 -4.72
CA PRO A 102 2.41 -1.60 -4.70
C PRO A 102 2.62 -2.22 -6.09
N HIS A 103 3.14 -3.44 -6.08
CA HIS A 103 3.37 -4.23 -7.29
C HIS A 103 2.56 -5.52 -7.27
N ARG A 104 2.37 -6.10 -6.09
CA ARG A 104 1.62 -7.35 -5.90
C ARG A 104 1.05 -7.41 -4.49
N LEU A 105 -0.16 -7.96 -4.37
CA LEU A 105 -0.79 -8.30 -3.10
C LEU A 105 -0.91 -9.83 -3.01
N LEU A 106 -0.54 -10.39 -1.87
CA LEU A 106 -0.86 -11.77 -1.50
C LEU A 106 -1.78 -11.70 -0.28
N VAL A 107 -2.93 -12.36 -0.36
CA VAL A 107 -3.90 -12.46 0.73
C VAL A 107 -3.87 -13.89 1.25
N GLN A 108 -3.58 -14.05 2.54
CA GLN A 108 -3.62 -15.34 3.22
C GLN A 108 -4.93 -15.44 4.01
N GLU A 109 -5.75 -16.40 3.60
CA GLU A 109 -7.03 -16.69 4.22
C GLU A 109 -7.05 -18.12 4.73
N VAL A 110 -7.53 -18.31 5.96
CA VAL A 110 -7.81 -19.66 6.47
C VAL A 110 -9.24 -20.02 6.05
N LEU A 111 -9.38 -20.75 4.94
CA LEU A 111 -10.67 -21.30 4.52
C LEU A 111 -11.15 -22.30 5.57
N ARG A 112 -12.12 -21.89 6.38
CA ARG A 112 -12.87 -22.79 7.24
C ARG A 112 -14.08 -23.26 6.45
N GLY A 113 -14.06 -24.53 6.04
CA GLY A 113 -15.21 -25.21 5.44
C GLY A 113 -16.33 -25.43 6.45
#